data_AF-A0A2K4FX80-F1
#
_entry.id   AF-A0A2K4FX80-F1
#
_cell.length_a   1.000
_cell.length_b   1.000
_cell.length_c   1.000
_cell.angle_alpha   90.00
_cell.angle_beta   90.00
_cell.angle_gamma   90.00
#
_symmetry.space_group_name_H-M   'P 1'
#
loop_
_entity.id
_entity.type
_entity.pdbx_description
1 polymer ?
#
loop_
_entity_poly.entity_id
_entity_poly.type
_entity_poly.pdbx_seq_one_letter_code
_entity_poly.pdbx_strand_id
1 'polypeptide(L)'
;MKNFKYFALMYLNDWHQWDQPFSERIFSSNKTQSLQAFHHAAKYYKVTRNFRIDKTESRLQGALDLVRSGRGKLTEKNVCEKVNQLALAFEKRYGKNAVSAASKFLWLRYKSPVVIFDSRAKQWLNKNGYKVPNHYEGYREQWLAAFSDHSLQIERACAALVNAHDFSMAFESSPKEIVPITTSLWFKERVFDKYLWFNAGN
;
A
#
# COMPACT_ATOMS: atom_id res chain seq x y z
N MET A 1 -18.76 8.86 -4.68
CA MET A 1 -18.24 9.55 -5.87
C MET A 1 -17.47 8.58 -6.77
N LYS A 2 -17.99 8.30 -7.99
CA LYS A 2 -17.30 7.50 -9.01
C LYS A 2 -16.42 8.38 -9.91
N ASN A 3 -15.38 9.00 -9.33
CA ASN A 3 -14.47 9.89 -10.08
C ASN A 3 -13.03 9.38 -10.01
N PHE A 4 -12.66 8.45 -10.90
CA PHE A 4 -11.31 7.90 -10.94
C PHE A 4 -10.24 8.93 -11.34
N LYS A 5 -10.58 9.98 -12.09
CA LYS A 5 -9.62 11.06 -12.41
C LYS A 5 -9.17 11.78 -11.14
N TYR A 6 -10.11 12.07 -10.24
CA TYR A 6 -9.81 12.63 -8.92
C TYR A 6 -8.89 11.71 -8.10
N PHE A 7 -9.23 10.42 -7.99
CA PHE A 7 -8.42 9.47 -7.22
C PHE A 7 -7.04 9.21 -7.83
N ALA A 8 -6.93 9.25 -9.16
CA ALA A 8 -5.67 9.13 -9.87
C ALA A 8 -4.75 10.31 -9.57
N LEU A 9 -5.25 11.54 -9.65
CA LEU A 9 -4.47 12.75 -9.34
C LEU A 9 -4.10 12.81 -7.85
N MET A 10 -5.05 12.48 -6.98
CA MET A 10 -4.81 12.42 -5.54
C MET A 10 -3.73 11.38 -5.20
N TYR A 11 -3.74 10.20 -5.83
CA TYR A 11 -2.71 9.21 -5.59
C TYR A 11 -1.36 9.60 -6.22
N LEU A 12 -1.34 10.29 -7.36
CA LEU A 12 -0.10 10.87 -7.89
C LEU A 12 0.55 11.79 -6.85
N ASN A 13 -0.24 12.67 -6.23
CA ASN A 13 0.25 13.55 -5.17
C ASN A 13 0.80 12.76 -3.97
N ASP A 14 0.06 11.75 -3.50
CA ASP A 14 0.50 10.90 -2.38
C ASP A 14 1.75 10.09 -2.69
N TRP A 15 1.90 9.63 -3.94
CA TRP A 15 3.09 8.91 -4.40
C TRP A 15 4.33 9.79 -4.26
N HIS A 16 4.31 10.99 -4.86
CA HIS A 16 5.45 11.91 -4.83
C HIS A 16 5.75 12.42 -3.41
N GLN A 17 4.72 12.76 -2.64
CA GLN A 17 4.90 13.36 -1.33
C GLN A 17 5.30 12.34 -0.25
N TRP A 18 4.77 11.12 -0.31
CA TRP A 18 4.86 10.16 0.80
C TRP A 18 5.38 8.79 0.38
N ASP A 19 4.65 8.07 -0.48
CA ASP A 19 4.89 6.64 -0.70
C ASP A 19 6.22 6.39 -1.41
N GLN A 20 6.63 7.23 -2.37
CA GLN A 20 7.94 7.12 -3.02
C GLN A 20 9.10 7.33 -2.04
N PRO A 21 9.17 8.45 -1.28
CA PRO A 21 10.19 8.62 -0.25
C PRO A 21 10.24 7.47 0.76
N PHE A 22 9.09 6.91 1.16
CA PHE A 22 9.06 5.76 2.07
C PHE A 22 9.63 4.50 1.41
N SER A 23 9.20 4.16 0.20
CA SER A 23 9.70 3.02 -0.56
C SER A 23 11.21 3.06 -0.76
N GLU A 24 11.78 4.23 -1.03
CA GLU A 24 13.22 4.40 -1.24
C GLU A 24 14.01 4.35 0.08
N ARG A 25 13.56 5.07 1.10
CA ARG A 25 14.35 5.29 2.32
C ARG A 25 14.26 4.13 3.30
N ILE A 26 13.13 3.44 3.42
CA ILE A 26 12.98 2.30 4.35
C ILE A 26 14.01 1.21 4.06
N PHE A 27 14.35 0.99 2.79
CA PHE A 27 15.26 -0.08 2.38
C PHE A 27 16.68 0.44 2.09
N SER A 28 17.00 1.67 2.47
CA SER A 28 18.34 2.22 2.32
C SER A 28 19.37 1.52 3.23
N SER A 29 20.65 1.66 2.86
CA SER A 29 21.79 1.16 3.66
C SER A 29 22.02 1.99 4.92
N ASN A 30 21.59 3.26 4.94
CA ASN A 30 21.67 4.12 6.11
C ASN A 30 20.61 3.71 7.15
N LYS A 31 21.05 3.06 8.23
CA LYS A 31 20.17 2.52 9.28
C LYS A 31 19.29 3.59 9.93
N THR A 32 19.84 4.77 10.24
CA THR A 32 19.09 5.86 10.88
C THR A 32 18.00 6.39 9.97
N GLN A 33 18.33 6.64 8.70
CA GLN A 33 17.37 7.11 7.70
C GLN A 33 16.27 6.06 7.45
N SER A 34 16.67 4.79 7.36
CA SER A 34 15.77 3.64 7.19
C SER A 34 14.77 3.53 8.34
N LEU A 35 15.24 3.60 9.59
CA LEU A 35 14.37 3.57 10.77
C LEU A 35 13.44 4.79 10.84
N GLN A 36 13.95 5.99 10.57
CA GLN A 36 13.13 7.20 10.57
C GLN A 36 12.03 7.15 9.50
N ALA A 37 12.37 6.70 8.28
CA ALA A 37 11.38 6.51 7.21
C ALA A 37 10.34 5.46 7.59
N PHE A 38 10.76 4.36 8.24
CA PHE A 38 9.86 3.32 8.73
C PHE A 38 8.88 3.85 9.79
N HIS A 39 9.35 4.70 10.70
CA HIS A 39 8.49 5.41 11.65
C HIS A 39 7.44 6.27 10.96
N HIS A 40 7.87 7.10 9.99
CA HIS A 40 6.97 7.98 9.27
C HIS A 40 5.93 7.19 8.47
N ALA A 41 6.33 6.12 7.78
CA ALA A 41 5.41 5.23 7.09
C ALA A 41 4.41 4.58 8.06
N ALA A 42 4.87 4.05 9.19
CA ALA A 42 4.00 3.45 10.20
C ALA A 42 2.95 4.45 10.74
N LYS A 43 3.34 5.72 10.90
CA LYS A 43 2.45 6.81 11.33
C LYS A 43 1.47 7.20 10.23
N TYR A 44 1.95 7.43 9.01
CA TYR A 44 1.13 7.77 7.84
C TYR A 44 0.03 6.73 7.59
N TYR A 45 0.41 5.46 7.63
CA TYR A 45 -0.50 4.33 7.49
C TYR A 45 -1.33 4.01 8.73
N LYS A 46 -1.16 4.75 9.84
CA LYS A 46 -1.86 4.57 11.12
C LYS A 46 -1.72 3.16 11.71
N VAL A 47 -0.57 2.51 11.50
CA VAL A 47 -0.28 1.15 11.98
C VAL A 47 0.65 1.11 13.20
N THR A 48 1.16 2.26 13.66
CA THR A 48 2.04 2.35 14.84
C THR A 48 1.43 1.69 16.08
N ARG A 49 0.10 1.75 16.25
CA ARG A 49 -0.64 1.13 17.37
C ARG A 49 -0.56 -0.38 17.45
N ASN A 50 -0.08 -1.06 16.40
CA ASN A 50 0.09 -2.51 16.40
C ASN A 50 1.40 -2.95 17.05
N PHE A 51 2.33 -2.02 17.29
CA PHE A 51 3.67 -2.30 17.78
C PHE A 51 3.81 -1.71 19.18
N ARG A 52 3.80 -2.58 20.19
CA ARG A 52 4.07 -2.18 21.57
C ARG A 52 5.46 -1.55 21.66
N ILE A 53 5.60 -0.53 22.50
CA ILE A 53 6.90 0.10 22.73
C ILE A 53 7.74 -0.88 23.53
N ASP A 54 8.83 -1.33 22.93
CA ASP A 54 9.91 -2.00 23.63
C ASP A 54 10.91 -0.95 24.10
N LYS A 55 11.24 -0.95 25.41
CA LYS A 55 12.19 0.01 25.99
C LYS A 55 13.65 -0.42 25.77
N THR A 56 13.88 -1.65 25.32
CA THR A 56 15.21 -2.23 25.13
C THR A 56 15.78 -1.97 23.73
N GLU A 57 14.96 -1.50 22.80
CA GLU A 57 15.37 -1.13 21.45
C GLU A 57 14.78 0.22 21.03
N SER A 58 15.36 0.82 19.99
CA SER A 58 14.72 1.93 19.30
C SER A 58 13.33 1.49 18.83
N ARG A 59 12.32 2.32 19.09
CA ARG A 59 10.93 2.01 18.74
C ARG A 59 10.82 1.53 17.28
N LEU A 60 10.04 0.48 17.02
CA LEU A 60 9.88 -0.15 15.69
C LEU A 60 11.13 -0.81 15.06
N GLN A 61 12.30 -0.79 15.70
CA GLN A 61 13.50 -1.43 15.14
C GLN A 61 13.27 -2.90 14.82
N GLY A 62 12.76 -3.69 15.78
CA GLY A 62 12.48 -5.10 15.53
C GLY A 62 11.40 -5.33 14.46
N ALA A 63 10.47 -4.39 14.26
CA ALA A 63 9.47 -4.50 13.19
C ALA A 63 10.11 -4.25 11.82
N LEU A 64 11.00 -3.26 11.72
CA LEU A 64 11.79 -3.00 10.52
C LEU A 64 12.67 -4.22 10.18
N ASP A 65 13.33 -4.82 11.16
CA ASP A 65 14.18 -5.99 10.95
C ASP A 65 13.38 -7.19 10.40
N LEU A 66 12.16 -7.42 10.91
CA LEU A 66 11.26 -8.43 10.37
C LEU A 66 10.84 -8.13 8.92
N VAL A 67 10.57 -6.87 8.58
CA VAL A 67 10.23 -6.48 7.20
C VAL A 67 11.41 -6.65 6.25
N ARG A 68 12.64 -6.37 6.71
CA ARG A 68 13.87 -6.50 5.93
C ARG A 68 14.33 -7.94 5.77
N SER A 69 14.10 -8.79 6.79
CA SER A 69 14.53 -10.20 6.78
C SER A 69 13.83 -11.04 5.71
N GLY A 70 12.67 -10.60 5.21
CA GLY A 70 12.03 -11.18 4.04
C GLY A 70 12.99 -11.21 2.83
N ARG A 71 13.37 -12.41 2.41
CA ARG A 71 14.19 -12.64 1.20
C ARG A 71 13.34 -13.17 0.06
N GLY A 72 13.84 -12.95 -1.16
CA GLY A 72 13.29 -13.51 -2.39
C GLY A 72 12.32 -12.59 -3.12
N LYS A 73 12.00 -13.01 -4.35
CA LYS A 73 11.03 -12.36 -5.23
C LYS A 73 9.61 -12.63 -4.71
N LEU A 74 8.82 -11.58 -4.61
CA LEU A 74 7.39 -11.69 -4.36
C LEU A 74 6.67 -11.97 -5.69
N THR A 75 5.77 -12.94 -5.69
CA THR A 75 5.02 -13.38 -6.88
C THR A 75 3.55 -13.60 -6.53
N GLU A 76 2.69 -13.66 -7.55
CA GLU A 76 1.27 -13.98 -7.39
C GLU A 76 1.03 -15.26 -6.55
N LYS A 77 1.91 -16.26 -6.69
CA LYS A 77 1.77 -17.55 -6.02
C LYS A 77 2.12 -17.51 -4.52
N ASN A 78 2.98 -16.59 -4.09
CA ASN A 78 3.52 -16.57 -2.72
C ASN A 78 3.15 -15.31 -1.92
N VAL A 79 2.44 -14.34 -2.52
CA VAL A 79 2.13 -13.08 -1.85
C VAL A 79 1.26 -13.25 -0.61
N CYS A 80 0.24 -14.11 -0.67
CA CYS A 80 -0.62 -14.40 0.48
C CYS A 80 0.16 -15.02 1.63
N GLU A 81 1.00 -16.01 1.33
CA GLU A 81 1.88 -16.66 2.29
C GLU A 81 2.83 -15.65 2.96
N LYS A 82 3.50 -14.81 2.17
CA LYS A 82 4.48 -13.83 2.67
C LYS A 82 3.84 -12.77 3.56
N VAL A 83 2.64 -12.29 3.21
CA VAL A 83 1.89 -11.35 4.06
C VAL A 83 1.50 -12.01 5.38
N ASN A 84 0.97 -13.24 5.34
CA ASN A 84 0.59 -13.97 6.55
C ASN A 84 1.80 -14.30 7.43
N GLN A 85 2.92 -14.72 6.85
CA GLN A 85 4.17 -14.98 7.57
C GLN A 85 4.67 -13.73 8.32
N LEU A 86 4.67 -12.57 7.66
CA LEU A 86 5.07 -11.32 8.32
C LEU A 86 4.07 -10.92 9.41
N ALA A 87 2.77 -11.10 9.19
CA ALA A 87 1.74 -10.82 10.18
C ALA A 87 1.88 -11.71 11.43
N LEU A 88 2.17 -13.00 11.24
CA LEU A 88 2.47 -13.95 12.32
C LEU A 88 3.77 -13.60 13.04
N ALA A 89 4.79 -13.13 12.33
CA ALA A 89 6.03 -12.66 12.96
C ALA A 89 5.79 -11.42 13.83
N PHE A 90 4.95 -10.49 13.38
CA PHE A 90 4.49 -9.38 14.21
C PHE A 90 3.68 -9.84 15.41
N GLU A 91 2.79 -10.83 15.24
CA GLU A 91 2.03 -11.40 16.35
C GLU A 91 2.93 -12.04 17.40
N LYS A 92 3.90 -12.86 16.98
CA LYS A 92 4.86 -13.51 17.86
C LYS A 92 5.68 -12.49 18.67
N ARG A 93 6.04 -11.35 18.07
CA ARG A 93 6.86 -10.33 18.72
C ARG A 93 6.06 -9.35 19.57
N TYR A 94 4.89 -8.92 19.10
CA TYR A 94 4.13 -7.81 19.68
C TYR A 94 2.78 -8.21 20.28
N GLY A 95 2.40 -9.48 20.17
CA GLY A 95 1.15 -10.04 20.71
C GLY A 95 -0.11 -9.68 19.92
N LYS A 96 0.03 -9.22 18.68
CA LYS A 96 -1.10 -8.82 17.84
C LYS A 96 -0.89 -9.21 16.39
N ASN A 97 -1.84 -9.97 15.84
CA ASN A 97 -1.88 -10.22 14.40
C ASN A 97 -2.14 -8.92 13.62
N ALA A 98 -1.15 -8.51 12.83
CA ALA A 98 -1.11 -7.21 12.18
C ALA A 98 -1.09 -7.32 10.65
N VAL A 99 -1.96 -8.16 10.05
CA VAL A 99 -2.10 -8.34 8.58
C VAL A 99 -2.11 -7.00 7.83
N SER A 100 -2.88 -6.03 8.29
CA SER A 100 -2.96 -4.71 7.66
C SER A 100 -1.60 -4.00 7.63
N ALA A 101 -0.81 -4.10 8.70
CA ALA A 101 0.53 -3.52 8.74
C ALA A 101 1.49 -4.31 7.83
N ALA A 102 1.42 -5.64 7.87
CA ALA A 102 2.23 -6.52 7.04
C ALA A 102 2.02 -6.23 5.54
N SER A 103 0.77 -6.16 5.07
CA SER A 103 0.47 -5.84 3.68
C SER A 103 0.95 -4.44 3.28
N LYS A 104 0.85 -3.44 4.18
CA LYS A 104 1.29 -2.06 3.87
C LYS A 104 2.81 -1.96 3.76
N PHE A 105 3.56 -2.58 4.67
CA PHE A 105 5.02 -2.58 4.62
C PHE A 105 5.56 -3.42 3.45
N LEU A 106 4.94 -4.56 3.14
CA LEU A 106 5.31 -5.35 1.96
C LEU A 106 4.97 -4.63 0.67
N TRP A 107 3.87 -3.89 0.60
CA TRP A 107 3.55 -3.03 -0.54
C TRP A 107 4.60 -1.93 -0.72
N LEU A 108 5.05 -1.27 0.35
CA LEU A 108 6.13 -0.27 0.25
C LEU A 108 7.44 -0.86 -0.32
N ARG A 109 7.67 -2.16 -0.14
CA ARG A 109 8.86 -2.86 -0.67
C ARG A 109 8.69 -3.33 -2.10
N TYR A 110 7.59 -4.03 -2.37
CA TYR A 110 7.40 -4.80 -3.60
C TYR A 110 6.37 -4.18 -4.53
N LYS A 111 5.51 -3.31 -4.00
CA LYS A 111 4.34 -2.74 -4.66
C LYS A 111 3.38 -3.88 -5.07
N SER A 112 3.25 -4.15 -6.37
CA SER A 112 2.50 -5.31 -6.88
C SER A 112 3.37 -6.58 -6.74
N PRO A 113 2.81 -7.73 -6.32
CA PRO A 113 1.37 -8.09 -6.29
C PRO A 113 0.67 -7.92 -4.93
N VAL A 114 1.19 -7.09 -4.03
CA VAL A 114 0.62 -6.90 -2.69
C VAL A 114 -0.62 -6.02 -2.76
N VAL A 115 -1.75 -6.53 -2.27
CA VAL A 115 -2.94 -5.72 -2.05
C VAL A 115 -2.94 -5.25 -0.59
N ILE A 116 -3.19 -3.97 -0.34
CA ILE A 116 -3.25 -3.47 1.03
C ILE A 116 -4.53 -3.95 1.71
N PHE A 117 -4.38 -4.70 2.81
CA PHE A 117 -5.50 -5.12 3.64
C PHE A 117 -5.99 -3.94 4.48
N ASP A 118 -7.16 -3.40 4.14
CA ASP A 118 -7.73 -2.21 4.78
C ASP A 118 -9.20 -2.41 5.15
N SER A 119 -9.57 -1.99 6.36
CA SER A 119 -10.93 -2.19 6.87
C SER A 119 -11.97 -1.36 6.11
N ARG A 120 -11.62 -0.16 5.62
CA ARG A 120 -12.53 0.66 4.82
C ARG A 120 -12.71 0.06 3.42
N ALA A 121 -11.63 -0.40 2.81
CA ALA A 121 -11.72 -1.12 1.54
C ALA A 121 -12.59 -2.37 1.67
N LYS A 122 -12.40 -3.17 2.72
CA LYS A 122 -13.26 -4.32 3.03
C LYS A 122 -14.73 -3.93 3.23
N GLN A 123 -15.01 -2.84 3.95
CA GLN A 123 -16.36 -2.33 4.15
C GLN A 123 -17.01 -1.95 2.82
N TRP A 124 -16.28 -1.25 1.95
CA TRP A 124 -16.76 -0.92 0.61
C TRP A 124 -17.09 -2.16 -0.20
N LEU A 125 -16.19 -3.15 -0.24
CA LEU A 125 -16.37 -4.39 -0.98
C LEU A 125 -17.65 -5.12 -0.53
N ASN A 126 -17.84 -5.31 0.78
CA ASN A 126 -19.05 -5.93 1.32
C ASN A 126 -20.33 -5.15 0.98
N LYS A 127 -20.31 -3.80 1.06
CA LYS A 127 -21.45 -2.96 0.69
C LYS A 127 -21.80 -3.03 -0.80
N ASN A 128 -20.86 -3.42 -1.65
CA ASN A 128 -21.04 -3.51 -3.11
C ASN A 128 -21.15 -4.96 -3.60
N GLY A 129 -21.51 -5.90 -2.72
CA GLY A 129 -21.86 -7.27 -3.10
C GLY A 129 -20.70 -8.27 -3.15
N TYR A 130 -19.46 -7.83 -2.92
CA TYR A 130 -18.31 -8.73 -2.80
C TYR A 130 -18.31 -9.37 -1.41
N LYS A 131 -18.35 -10.69 -1.32
CA LYS A 131 -18.43 -11.41 -0.03
C LYS A 131 -17.03 -11.58 0.53
N VAL A 132 -16.57 -10.64 1.37
CA VAL A 132 -15.18 -10.61 1.83
C VAL A 132 -14.93 -11.43 3.11
N PRO A 133 -14.14 -12.51 3.05
CA PRO A 133 -13.80 -13.31 4.23
C PRO A 133 -12.92 -12.55 5.25
N ASN A 134 -12.73 -13.15 6.43
CA ASN A 134 -11.91 -12.61 7.53
C ASN A 134 -10.41 -13.03 7.44
N HIS A 135 -9.89 -13.31 6.25
CA HIS A 135 -8.47 -13.61 6.04
C HIS A 135 -7.93 -12.88 4.79
N TYR A 136 -6.60 -12.74 4.73
CA TYR A 136 -5.95 -11.93 3.69
C TYR A 136 -6.21 -12.45 2.27
N GLU A 137 -6.15 -13.77 2.08
CA GLU A 137 -6.32 -14.40 0.76
C GLU A 137 -7.70 -14.15 0.17
N GLY A 138 -8.77 -14.41 0.93
CA GLY A 138 -10.13 -14.14 0.49
C GLY A 138 -10.39 -12.65 0.30
N TYR A 139 -9.79 -11.79 1.13
CA TYR A 139 -9.83 -10.34 0.88
C TYR A 139 -9.17 -9.96 -0.45
N ARG A 140 -7.98 -10.49 -0.72
CA ARG A 140 -7.22 -10.22 -1.94
C ARG A 140 -8.00 -10.67 -3.17
N GLU A 141 -8.58 -11.86 -3.14
CA GLU A 141 -9.41 -12.40 -4.23
C GLU A 141 -10.58 -11.46 -4.56
N GLN A 142 -11.36 -11.08 -3.55
CA GLN A 142 -12.51 -10.19 -3.74
C GLN A 142 -12.09 -8.77 -4.17
N TRP A 143 -10.96 -8.28 -3.66
CA TRP A 143 -10.39 -7.00 -4.09
C TRP A 143 -9.97 -7.06 -5.57
N LEU A 144 -9.32 -8.14 -6.01
CA LEU A 144 -8.88 -8.32 -7.40
C LEU A 144 -10.06 -8.43 -8.36
N ALA A 145 -11.11 -9.15 -7.97
CA ALA A 145 -12.36 -9.20 -8.73
C ALA A 145 -12.94 -7.79 -8.89
N ALA A 146 -13.05 -7.03 -7.79
CA ALA A 146 -13.56 -5.67 -7.84
C ALA A 146 -12.67 -4.71 -8.65
N PHE A 147 -11.35 -4.87 -8.58
CA PHE A 147 -10.40 -4.11 -9.37
C PHE A 147 -10.58 -4.38 -10.86
N SER A 148 -10.76 -5.65 -11.23
CA SER A 148 -11.04 -6.07 -12.62
C SER A 148 -12.27 -5.36 -13.18
N ASP A 149 -13.36 -5.28 -12.41
CA ASP A 149 -14.62 -4.63 -12.82
C ASP A 149 -14.47 -3.11 -13.07
N HIS A 150 -13.46 -2.47 -12.45
CA HIS A 150 -13.21 -1.03 -12.58
C HIS A 150 -11.98 -0.70 -13.42
N SER A 151 -11.25 -1.72 -13.91
CA SER A 151 -9.93 -1.59 -14.54
C SER A 151 -9.93 -0.58 -15.68
N LEU A 152 -10.85 -0.70 -16.65
CA LEU A 152 -10.93 0.19 -17.81
C LEU A 152 -11.08 1.67 -17.42
N GLN A 153 -11.84 1.96 -16.37
CA GLN A 153 -12.08 3.33 -15.91
C GLN A 153 -10.84 3.90 -15.21
N ILE A 154 -10.15 3.05 -14.43
CA ILE A 154 -8.89 3.39 -13.77
C ILE A 154 -7.81 3.65 -14.82
N GLU A 155 -7.69 2.78 -15.83
CA GLU A 155 -6.71 2.93 -16.90
C GLU A 155 -6.86 4.24 -17.67
N ARG A 156 -8.09 4.58 -18.05
CA ARG A 156 -8.39 5.86 -18.70
C ARG A 156 -8.06 7.05 -17.80
N ALA A 157 -8.34 6.96 -16.50
CA ALA A 157 -8.03 8.02 -15.55
C ALA A 157 -6.52 8.20 -15.35
N CYS A 158 -5.76 7.11 -15.22
CA CYS A 158 -4.31 7.14 -15.08
C CYS A 158 -3.62 7.66 -16.34
N ALA A 159 -4.06 7.24 -17.54
CA ALA A 159 -3.51 7.72 -18.80
C ALA A 159 -3.68 9.23 -18.99
N ALA A 160 -4.77 9.81 -18.46
CA ALA A 160 -5.03 11.25 -18.53
C ALA A 160 -4.11 12.09 -17.62
N LEU A 161 -3.38 11.49 -16.67
CA LEU A 161 -2.52 12.22 -15.73
C LEU A 161 -1.36 12.96 -16.40
N VAL A 162 -0.86 12.47 -17.53
CA VAL A 162 0.20 13.14 -18.28
C VAL A 162 -0.20 14.57 -18.68
N ASN A 163 -1.49 14.82 -18.88
CA ASN A 163 -2.01 16.15 -19.24
C ASN A 163 -2.34 17.04 -18.03
N ALA A 164 -2.23 16.51 -16.80
CA ALA A 164 -2.61 17.20 -15.57
C ALA A 164 -1.46 17.30 -14.55
N HIS A 165 -0.30 16.72 -14.85
CA HIS A 165 0.81 16.63 -13.90
C HIS A 165 1.42 17.98 -13.52
N ASP A 166 1.39 18.96 -14.43
CA ASP A 166 1.83 20.34 -14.18
C ASP A 166 1.09 21.01 -13.00
N PHE A 167 -0.10 20.50 -12.66
CA PHE A 167 -0.93 20.99 -11.55
C PHE A 167 -0.91 20.05 -10.33
N SER A 168 0.12 19.21 -10.22
CA SER A 168 0.25 18.17 -9.20
C SER A 168 1.58 18.28 -8.45
N MET A 169 1.79 17.45 -7.42
CA MET A 169 3.10 17.33 -6.75
C MET A 169 4.20 16.75 -7.67
N ALA A 170 3.84 16.30 -8.88
CA ALA A 170 4.73 15.81 -9.91
C ALA A 170 5.10 16.89 -10.95
N PHE A 171 4.83 18.18 -10.69
CA PHE A 171 5.01 19.26 -11.68
C PHE A 171 6.45 19.41 -12.19
N GLU A 172 7.46 18.98 -11.41
CA GLU A 172 8.86 18.98 -11.83
C GLU A 172 9.25 17.73 -12.63
N SER A 173 8.40 16.70 -12.64
CA SER A 173 8.64 15.45 -13.36
C SER A 173 8.25 15.58 -14.81
N SER A 174 9.11 15.14 -15.72
CA SER A 174 8.80 15.12 -17.14
C SER A 174 7.75 14.05 -17.48
N PRO A 175 7.06 14.16 -18.63
CA PRO A 175 6.19 13.10 -19.13
C PRO A 175 6.87 11.73 -19.23
N LYS A 176 8.18 11.70 -19.53
CA LYS A 176 8.97 10.46 -19.61
C LYS A 176 9.12 9.76 -18.26
N GLU A 177 9.08 10.50 -17.16
CA GLU A 177 9.16 9.96 -15.80
C GLU A 177 7.78 9.54 -15.28
N ILE A 178 6.73 10.29 -15.62
CA ILE A 178 5.37 10.05 -15.13
C ILE A 178 4.68 8.88 -15.82
N VAL A 179 4.85 8.74 -17.15
CA VAL A 179 4.17 7.69 -17.91
C VAL A 179 4.48 6.28 -17.37
N PRO A 180 5.75 5.89 -17.12
CA PRO A 180 6.05 4.58 -16.53
C PRO A 180 5.40 4.34 -15.16
N ILE A 181 5.27 5.39 -14.35
CA ILE A 181 4.64 5.29 -13.03
C ILE A 181 3.14 5.10 -13.18
N THR A 182 2.47 6.01 -13.88
CA THR A 182 1.01 6.06 -13.98
C THR A 182 0.41 4.91 -14.80
N THR A 183 1.19 4.33 -15.72
CA THR A 183 0.79 3.14 -16.49
C THR A 183 1.05 1.81 -15.77
N SER A 184 1.84 1.83 -14.70
CA SER A 184 2.16 0.63 -13.94
C SER A 184 0.94 0.03 -13.24
N LEU A 185 0.92 -1.29 -13.11
CA LEU A 185 -0.15 -1.99 -12.41
C LEU A 185 -0.29 -1.52 -10.96
N TRP A 186 0.83 -1.41 -10.22
CA TRP A 186 0.79 -1.00 -8.83
C TRP A 186 0.22 0.41 -8.62
N PHE A 187 0.40 1.32 -9.58
CA PHE A 187 -0.17 2.66 -9.46
C PHE A 187 -1.69 2.59 -9.62
N LYS A 188 -2.17 1.88 -10.64
CA LYS A 188 -3.60 1.64 -10.88
C LYS A 188 -4.27 0.95 -9.68
N GLU A 189 -3.62 -0.06 -9.11
CA GLU A 189 -4.08 -0.73 -7.89
C GLU A 189 -4.29 0.26 -6.74
N ARG A 190 -3.38 1.21 -6.56
CA ARG A 190 -3.47 2.20 -5.49
C ARG A 190 -4.48 3.32 -5.74
N VAL A 191 -4.71 3.69 -7.00
CA VAL A 191 -5.86 4.52 -7.38
C VAL A 191 -7.16 3.85 -6.97
N PHE A 192 -7.26 2.53 -7.18
CA PHE A 192 -8.43 1.77 -6.73
C PHE A 192 -8.54 1.74 -5.20
N ASP A 193 -7.46 1.48 -4.47
CA ASP A 193 -7.47 1.53 -3.00
C ASP A 193 -7.99 2.87 -2.46
N LYS A 194 -7.58 3.99 -3.08
CA LYS A 194 -8.08 5.32 -2.73
C LYS A 194 -9.58 5.45 -3.01
N TYR A 195 -10.03 5.01 -4.17
CA TYR A 195 -11.45 4.96 -4.49
C TYR A 195 -12.25 4.17 -3.44
N LEU A 196 -11.80 2.96 -3.08
CA LEU A 196 -12.44 2.13 -2.07
C LEU A 196 -12.51 2.84 -0.71
N TRP A 197 -11.39 3.40 -0.26
CA TRP A 197 -11.27 4.04 1.05
C TRP A 197 -12.21 5.23 1.22
N PHE A 198 -12.31 6.09 0.20
CA PHE A 198 -13.19 7.27 0.23
C PHE A 198 -14.65 6.91 0.07
N ASN A 199 -14.97 5.84 -0.66
CA ASN A 199 -16.36 5.47 -0.92
C ASN A 199 -16.95 4.48 0.08
N ALA A 200 -16.18 3.95 1.04
CA ALA A 200 -16.64 2.98 2.05
C ALA A 200 -17.85 3.42 2.89
N GLY A 201 -18.20 4.71 2.85
CA GLY A 201 -19.13 5.36 3.79
C GLY A 201 -18.45 5.57 5.14
N ASN A 202 -18.99 6.49 5.94
CA ASN A 202 -18.64 6.55 7.36
C ASN A 202 -19.24 5.34 8.10
#